data_AF-A0A850T0E2-F1
#
_entry.id   AF-A0A850T0E2-F1
#
_cell.length_a   1.000
_cell.length_b   1.000
_cell.length_c   1.000
_cell.angle_alpha   90.00
_cell.angle_beta   90.00
_cell.angle_gamma   90.00
#
_symmetry.space_group_name_H-M   'P 1'
#
loop_
_entity.id
_entity.type
_entity.pdbx_description
1 polymer ?
#
loop_
_entity_poly.entity_id
_entity_poly.type
_entity_poly.pdbx_seq_one_letter_code
_entity_poly.pdbx_strand_id
1 'polypeptide(L)'
;NPSSSYSHFNMLEIKNWSAEGITFLTDVCWSGITSNGCTMNNLNYLNMSWTLTFDETIADDFELKSGTINLNGHTLTVEGNLIHSGGTLNVNGGALIVNGDYQIQTPGTEEGVYTYSSGILKMLNAADTVQVDGDFVMDSTKDHDTYLTAGTMTLKGDFTQKSTYVSYYSNEEENFDTSGTHKVILAGSTLQTV
;
A
#
# COMPACT_ATOMS: atom_id res chain seq x y z
N ASN A 1 -19.42 -13.33 -5.67
CA ASN A 1 -18.19 -12.81 -5.03
C ASN A 1 -17.35 -12.18 -6.13
N PRO A 2 -17.43 -10.85 -6.34
CA PRO A 2 -16.68 -10.15 -7.37
C PRO A 2 -15.18 -9.99 -7.02
N SER A 3 -14.59 -11.06 -6.47
CA SER A 3 -13.26 -11.08 -5.83
C SER A 3 -12.26 -11.93 -6.63
N SER A 4 -12.44 -12.07 -7.93
CA SER A 4 -11.46 -12.76 -8.80
C SER A 4 -11.46 -12.12 -10.18
N SER A 5 -10.43 -12.40 -10.98
CA SER A 5 -10.40 -11.98 -12.39
C SER A 5 -11.63 -12.43 -13.19
N TYR A 6 -12.40 -13.42 -12.71
CA TYR A 6 -13.63 -13.92 -13.34
C TYR A 6 -14.91 -13.22 -12.91
N SER A 7 -14.90 -12.46 -11.82
CA SER A 7 -16.06 -11.69 -11.35
C SER A 7 -15.56 -10.34 -10.87
N HIS A 8 -15.75 -9.32 -11.70
CA HIS A 8 -15.24 -7.97 -11.48
C HIS A 8 -16.18 -6.95 -12.14
N PHE A 9 -16.09 -5.69 -11.72
CA PHE A 9 -16.72 -4.60 -12.47
C PHE A 9 -15.91 -4.32 -13.74
N ASN A 10 -16.52 -4.40 -14.92
CA ASN A 10 -15.83 -3.96 -16.14
C ASN A 10 -15.49 -2.46 -16.07
N MET A 11 -16.47 -1.65 -15.68
CA MET A 11 -16.29 -0.24 -15.32
C MET A 11 -17.09 0.05 -14.06
N LEU A 12 -16.44 0.64 -13.06
CA LEU A 12 -17.08 1.17 -11.85
C LEU A 12 -16.94 2.70 -11.86
N GLU A 13 -18.05 3.43 -11.86
CA GLU A 13 -18.04 4.88 -11.69
C GLU A 13 -18.72 5.23 -10.37
N ILE A 14 -18.00 5.90 -9.47
CA ILE A 14 -18.52 6.33 -8.17
C ILE A 14 -18.93 7.79 -8.29
N LYS A 15 -20.20 8.07 -7.98
CA LYS A 15 -20.81 9.41 -7.98
C LYS A 15 -21.55 9.67 -6.69
N ASN A 16 -21.02 9.16 -5.58
CA ASN A 16 -21.57 9.37 -4.26
C ASN A 16 -20.63 10.27 -3.45
N TRP A 17 -20.87 11.58 -3.51
CA TRP A 17 -20.11 12.60 -2.79
C TRP A 17 -20.70 12.92 -1.40
N SER A 18 -21.51 12.02 -0.82
CA SER A 18 -21.86 12.15 0.60
C SER A 18 -20.59 12.05 1.46
N ALA A 19 -20.62 12.58 2.67
CA ALA A 19 -19.47 12.52 3.58
C ALA A 19 -19.04 11.07 3.86
N GLU A 20 -20.01 10.15 3.89
CA GLU A 20 -19.83 8.72 4.12
C GLU A 20 -19.34 7.97 2.86
N GLY A 21 -19.57 8.51 1.66
CA GLY A 21 -19.16 7.89 0.40
C GLY A 21 -19.79 6.51 0.16
N ILE A 22 -18.98 5.52 -0.20
CA ILE A 22 -19.44 4.14 -0.41
C ILE A 22 -18.69 3.14 0.48
N THR A 23 -19.32 2.02 0.81
CA THR A 23 -18.71 0.91 1.56
C THR A 23 -18.73 -0.36 0.73
N PHE A 24 -17.57 -1.02 0.61
CA PHE A 24 -17.50 -2.36 0.07
C PHE A 24 -17.75 -3.38 1.19
N LEU A 25 -18.72 -4.28 0.98
CA LEU A 25 -19.06 -5.32 1.98
C LEU A 25 -18.21 -6.59 1.84
N THR A 26 -17.53 -6.73 0.71
CA THR A 26 -16.67 -7.86 0.36
C THR A 26 -15.49 -7.34 -0.45
N ASP A 27 -14.49 -8.19 -0.65
CA ASP A 27 -13.43 -7.95 -1.63
C ASP A 27 -13.99 -7.54 -3.00
N VAL A 28 -13.27 -6.65 -3.67
CA VAL A 28 -13.71 -6.03 -4.92
C VAL A 28 -12.60 -6.02 -5.97
N CYS A 29 -12.98 -6.32 -7.21
CA CYS A 29 -12.15 -6.19 -8.40
C CYS A 29 -12.83 -5.28 -9.43
N TRP A 30 -12.05 -4.51 -10.18
CA TRP A 30 -12.52 -3.77 -11.35
C TRP A 30 -11.46 -3.71 -12.45
N SER A 31 -11.88 -3.77 -13.72
CA SER A 31 -11.01 -3.55 -14.88
C SER A 31 -10.76 -2.06 -15.14
N GLY A 32 -11.74 -1.21 -14.81
CA GLY A 32 -11.61 0.24 -14.83
C GLY A 32 -12.46 0.88 -13.74
N ILE A 33 -11.92 1.92 -13.11
CA ILE A 33 -12.62 2.71 -12.10
C ILE A 33 -12.48 4.21 -12.40
N THR A 34 -13.58 4.93 -12.21
CA THR A 34 -13.63 6.38 -12.10
C THR A 34 -14.23 6.71 -10.74
N SER A 35 -13.38 6.91 -9.74
CA SER A 35 -13.75 7.16 -8.34
C SER A 35 -14.22 8.60 -8.08
N ASN A 36 -13.88 9.54 -8.96
CA ASN A 36 -14.25 10.97 -8.85
C ASN A 36 -13.86 11.62 -7.50
N GLY A 37 -12.80 11.13 -6.84
CA GLY A 37 -12.38 11.58 -5.51
C GLY A 37 -13.42 11.31 -4.42
N CYS A 38 -14.34 10.38 -4.62
CA CYS A 38 -15.33 9.99 -3.61
C CYS A 38 -14.67 9.13 -2.52
N THR A 39 -15.07 9.33 -1.27
CA THR A 39 -14.63 8.51 -0.14
C THR A 39 -15.03 7.05 -0.32
N MET A 40 -14.10 6.15 -0.05
CA MET A 40 -14.32 4.70 -0.03
C MET A 40 -14.01 4.13 1.35
N ASN A 41 -14.73 3.07 1.74
CA ASN A 41 -14.57 2.42 3.03
C ASN A 41 -14.44 0.90 2.86
N ASN A 42 -13.67 0.25 3.74
CA ASN A 42 -13.42 -1.19 3.76
C ASN A 42 -12.95 -1.73 2.39
N LEU A 43 -11.96 -1.05 1.81
CA LEU A 43 -11.45 -1.44 0.49
C LEU A 43 -10.53 -2.63 0.63
N ASN A 44 -10.98 -3.81 0.19
CA ASN A 44 -10.14 -4.97 0.02
C ASN A 44 -9.96 -5.21 -1.48
N TYR A 45 -8.92 -4.60 -2.05
CA TYR A 45 -8.75 -4.55 -3.49
C TYR A 45 -7.99 -5.78 -3.99
N LEU A 46 -8.62 -6.46 -4.95
CA LEU A 46 -8.07 -7.65 -5.59
C LEU A 46 -7.82 -7.37 -7.07
N ASN A 47 -6.65 -7.84 -7.52
CA ASN A 47 -6.31 -8.14 -8.91
C ASN A 47 -6.92 -7.19 -9.94
N MET A 48 -6.16 -6.16 -10.33
CA MET A 48 -6.18 -5.40 -11.59
C MET A 48 -5.30 -4.14 -11.39
N SER A 49 -5.16 -3.27 -12.38
CA SER A 49 -4.44 -2.00 -12.22
C SER A 49 -5.41 -0.87 -11.89
N TRP A 50 -5.16 -0.12 -10.82
CA TRP A 50 -5.84 1.13 -10.49
C TRP A 50 -4.86 2.28 -10.63
N THR A 51 -5.06 3.13 -11.64
CA THR A 51 -4.31 4.39 -11.77
C THR A 51 -5.17 5.52 -11.27
N LEU A 52 -4.65 6.32 -10.33
CA LEU A 52 -5.37 7.46 -9.80
C LEU A 52 -5.49 8.57 -10.85
N THR A 53 -6.65 9.20 -10.87
CA THR A 53 -6.97 10.38 -11.69
C THR A 53 -7.39 11.58 -10.83
N PHE A 54 -7.50 11.37 -9.52
CA PHE A 54 -7.79 12.34 -8.47
C PHE A 54 -7.00 11.96 -7.22
N ASP A 55 -6.92 12.89 -6.27
CA ASP A 55 -6.57 12.53 -4.91
C ASP A 55 -7.71 11.69 -4.32
N GLU A 56 -7.37 10.60 -3.64
CA GLU A 56 -8.32 9.61 -3.13
C GLU A 56 -8.16 9.42 -1.64
N THR A 57 -9.27 9.13 -0.96
CA THR A 57 -9.29 8.83 0.47
C THR A 57 -10.02 7.52 0.72
N ILE A 58 -9.33 6.60 1.38
CA ILE A 58 -9.91 5.41 1.99
C ILE A 58 -10.06 5.73 3.47
N ALA A 59 -11.31 5.89 3.93
CA ALA A 59 -11.62 6.39 5.27
C ALA A 59 -11.48 5.34 6.40
N ASP A 60 -10.99 4.15 6.07
CA ASP A 60 -10.83 3.02 6.96
C ASP A 60 -9.55 2.27 6.59
N ASP A 61 -9.36 1.07 7.13
CA ASP A 61 -8.30 0.15 6.73
C ASP A 61 -8.38 -0.20 5.23
N PHE A 62 -7.21 -0.38 4.62
CA PHE A 62 -7.04 -0.74 3.22
C PHE A 62 -6.15 -1.98 3.08
N GLU A 63 -6.63 -3.02 2.38
CA GLU A 63 -5.80 -4.15 1.99
C GLU A 63 -5.57 -4.19 0.46
N LEU A 64 -4.30 -4.03 0.07
CA LEU A 64 -3.81 -4.31 -1.28
C LEU A 64 -3.35 -5.76 -1.36
N LYS A 65 -4.23 -6.63 -1.88
CA LYS A 65 -3.97 -8.07 -1.97
C LYS A 65 -3.14 -8.46 -3.20
N SER A 66 -3.27 -7.71 -4.29
CA SER A 66 -2.63 -7.99 -5.59
C SER A 66 -2.88 -6.85 -6.58
N GLY A 67 -2.29 -6.93 -7.78
CA GLY A 67 -2.47 -5.93 -8.83
C GLY A 67 -1.50 -4.76 -8.70
N THR A 68 -1.82 -3.64 -9.34
CA THR A 68 -0.96 -2.44 -9.30
C THR A 68 -1.78 -1.21 -9.00
N ILE A 69 -1.44 -0.49 -7.94
CA ILE A 69 -1.90 0.88 -7.72
C ILE A 69 -0.83 1.82 -8.23
N ASN A 70 -1.18 2.73 -9.13
CA ASN A 70 -0.31 3.77 -9.64
C ASN A 70 -0.87 5.13 -9.22
N LEU A 71 -0.19 5.82 -8.30
CA LEU A 71 -0.66 7.10 -7.78
C LEU A 71 -0.57 8.22 -8.81
N ASN A 72 0.31 8.10 -9.81
CA ASN A 72 0.31 8.97 -11.00
C ASN A 72 0.27 10.48 -10.69
N GLY A 73 1.09 10.93 -9.73
CA GLY A 73 1.14 12.33 -9.31
C GLY A 73 0.06 12.76 -8.31
N HIS A 74 -0.85 11.87 -7.93
CA HIS A 74 -1.92 12.13 -6.98
C HIS A 74 -1.60 11.60 -5.57
N THR A 75 -2.43 12.00 -4.61
CA THR A 75 -2.36 11.54 -3.22
C THR A 75 -3.35 10.39 -2.99
N LEU A 76 -2.89 9.31 -2.38
CA LEU A 76 -3.75 8.31 -1.73
C LEU A 76 -3.61 8.46 -0.23
N THR A 77 -4.71 8.78 0.43
CA THR A 77 -4.80 8.81 1.90
C THR A 77 -5.54 7.57 2.39
N VAL A 78 -4.93 6.83 3.30
CA VAL A 78 -5.54 5.75 4.07
C VAL A 78 -5.67 6.24 5.50
N GLU A 79 -6.90 6.47 5.96
CA GLU A 79 -7.18 6.98 7.31
C GLU A 79 -6.93 5.91 8.40
N GLY A 80 -6.98 4.63 8.03
CA GLY A 80 -6.63 3.51 8.90
C GLY A 80 -5.26 2.90 8.58
N ASN A 81 -5.16 1.59 8.79
CA ASN A 81 -4.00 0.78 8.49
C ASN A 81 -3.95 0.39 7.01
N LEU A 82 -2.74 0.25 6.48
CA LEU A 82 -2.50 -0.31 5.15
C LEU A 82 -1.84 -1.68 5.27
N ILE A 83 -2.53 -2.70 4.79
CA ILE A 83 -2.00 -4.07 4.64
C ILE A 83 -1.69 -4.29 3.16
N HIS A 84 -0.44 -4.63 2.85
CA HIS A 84 0.05 -4.82 1.48
C HIS A 84 0.53 -6.27 1.30
N SER A 85 -0.44 -7.17 1.23
CA SER A 85 -0.26 -8.62 1.08
C SER A 85 0.35 -9.02 -0.27
N GLY A 86 0.17 -8.20 -1.31
CA GLY A 86 0.75 -8.48 -2.63
C GLY A 86 0.54 -7.37 -3.65
N GLY A 87 1.14 -7.54 -4.82
CA GLY A 87 1.04 -6.56 -5.90
C GLY A 87 2.07 -5.43 -5.79
N THR A 88 1.79 -4.30 -6.44
CA THR A 88 2.69 -3.15 -6.48
C THR A 88 1.95 -1.87 -6.16
N LEU A 89 2.46 -1.12 -5.19
CA LEU A 89 2.09 0.27 -4.96
C LEU A 89 3.17 1.17 -5.54
N ASN A 90 2.87 1.79 -6.68
CA ASN A 90 3.76 2.65 -7.43
C ASN A 90 3.43 4.13 -7.14
N VAL A 91 4.31 4.80 -6.40
CA VAL A 91 4.09 6.19 -5.96
C VAL A 91 4.14 7.18 -7.13
N ASN A 92 5.01 6.94 -8.13
CA ASN A 92 4.98 7.59 -9.45
C ASN A 92 4.65 9.10 -9.45
N GLY A 93 5.46 9.90 -8.76
CA GLY A 93 5.36 11.35 -8.60
C GLY A 93 4.30 11.82 -7.59
N GLY A 94 3.57 10.90 -6.97
CA GLY A 94 2.48 11.18 -6.04
C GLY A 94 2.86 11.02 -4.57
N ALA A 95 1.83 10.92 -3.72
CA ALA A 95 1.97 10.80 -2.28
C ALA A 95 1.10 9.68 -1.70
N LEU A 96 1.70 8.81 -0.88
CA LEU A 96 0.95 7.89 -0.02
C LEU A 96 0.96 8.45 1.41
N ILE A 97 -0.20 8.56 2.02
CA ILE A 97 -0.37 8.92 3.43
C ILE A 97 -1.12 7.78 4.11
N VAL A 98 -0.52 7.19 5.15
CA VAL A 98 -1.14 6.16 5.99
C VAL A 98 -1.20 6.70 7.42
N ASN A 99 -2.41 6.92 7.93
CA ASN A 99 -2.61 7.50 9.26
C ASN A 99 -2.50 6.45 10.39
N GLY A 100 -2.55 5.16 10.05
CA GLY A 100 -2.23 4.03 10.94
C GLY A 100 -0.90 3.35 10.57
N ASP A 101 -0.86 2.03 10.78
CA ASP A 101 0.30 1.19 10.48
C ASP A 101 0.37 0.82 9.01
N TYR A 102 1.58 0.72 8.46
CA TYR A 102 1.80 0.21 7.11
C TYR A 102 2.58 -1.11 7.15
N GLN A 103 1.88 -2.21 6.86
CA GLN A 103 2.41 -3.56 6.91
C GLN A 103 2.51 -4.16 5.50
N ILE A 104 3.72 -4.37 5.01
CA ILE A 104 3.99 -5.16 3.80
C ILE A 104 4.11 -6.63 4.21
N GLN A 105 2.99 -7.14 4.72
CA GLN A 105 2.79 -8.49 5.27
C GLN A 105 1.43 -9.03 4.80
N THR A 106 1.20 -10.33 4.97
CA THR A 106 -0.11 -10.96 4.72
C THR A 106 -0.74 -11.36 6.06
N PRO A 107 -2.02 -11.03 6.33
CA PRO A 107 -2.72 -11.52 7.51
C PRO A 107 -2.80 -13.04 7.53
N GLY A 108 -2.52 -13.63 8.69
CA GLY A 108 -2.66 -15.06 8.95
C GLY A 108 -4.10 -15.49 9.23
N THR A 109 -4.28 -16.72 9.68
CA THR A 109 -5.60 -17.25 10.07
C THR A 109 -6.08 -16.75 11.43
N GLU A 110 -5.17 -16.24 12.25
CA GLU A 110 -5.43 -15.69 13.59
C GLU A 110 -5.27 -14.17 13.57
N GLU A 111 -6.13 -13.47 14.30
CA GLU A 111 -6.10 -12.02 14.41
C GLU A 111 -4.75 -11.54 14.98
N GLY A 112 -4.17 -10.51 14.36
CA GLY A 112 -2.87 -9.96 14.76
C GLY A 112 -1.66 -10.84 14.39
N VAL A 113 -1.87 -11.99 13.76
CA VAL A 113 -0.79 -12.83 13.23
C VAL A 113 -0.56 -12.48 11.77
N TYR A 114 0.70 -12.25 11.41
CA TYR A 114 1.11 -11.90 10.05
C TYR A 114 2.19 -12.84 9.54
N THR A 115 2.18 -13.09 8.24
CA THR A 115 3.23 -13.80 7.51
C THR A 115 3.86 -12.88 6.46
N TYR A 116 4.91 -13.35 5.79
CA TYR A 116 5.50 -12.66 4.64
C TYR A 116 4.48 -12.36 3.53
N SER A 117 4.80 -11.41 2.67
CA SER A 117 3.98 -10.97 1.54
C SER A 117 4.73 -11.04 0.21
N SER A 118 4.04 -10.66 -0.86
CA SER A 118 4.66 -10.39 -2.17
C SER A 118 4.54 -8.93 -2.58
N GLY A 119 4.24 -8.04 -1.62
CA GLY A 119 4.02 -6.62 -1.87
C GLY A 119 5.30 -5.91 -2.30
N ILE A 120 5.16 -5.00 -3.26
CA ILE A 120 6.25 -4.18 -3.79
C ILE A 120 5.89 -2.71 -3.61
N LEU A 121 6.61 -2.00 -2.75
CA LEU A 121 6.54 -0.54 -2.70
C LEU A 121 7.57 0.03 -3.69
N LYS A 122 7.11 0.89 -4.59
CA LYS A 122 7.96 1.48 -5.64
C LYS A 122 8.02 3.00 -5.52
N MET A 123 9.22 3.49 -5.21
CA MET A 123 9.60 4.90 -5.07
C MET A 123 10.85 5.19 -5.92
N LEU A 124 10.66 5.72 -7.13
CA LEU A 124 11.71 5.95 -8.13
C LEU A 124 11.87 7.41 -8.55
N ASN A 125 10.94 8.29 -8.17
CA ASN A 125 11.02 9.71 -8.50
C ASN A 125 11.37 10.52 -7.27
N ALA A 126 12.13 11.61 -7.45
CA ALA A 126 12.47 12.52 -6.36
C ALA A 126 11.24 13.17 -5.69
N ALA A 127 10.12 13.25 -6.41
CA ALA A 127 8.84 13.77 -5.90
C ALA A 127 8.02 12.72 -5.13
N ASP A 128 8.40 11.44 -5.15
CA ASP A 128 7.66 10.38 -4.46
C ASP A 128 7.72 10.63 -2.94
N THR A 129 6.55 10.66 -2.29
CA THR A 129 6.47 10.75 -0.83
C THR A 129 5.62 9.63 -0.25
N VAL A 130 6.10 9.04 0.86
CA VAL A 130 5.32 8.14 1.70
C VAL A 130 5.36 8.68 3.13
N GLN A 131 4.22 8.83 3.77
CA GLN A 131 4.11 9.14 5.20
C GLN A 131 3.35 8.00 5.89
N VAL A 132 3.91 7.51 6.99
CA VAL A 132 3.27 6.53 7.88
C VAL A 132 3.26 7.10 9.28
N ASP A 133 2.06 7.28 9.84
CA ASP A 133 1.88 7.87 11.17
C ASP A 133 2.02 6.82 12.29
N GLY A 134 1.76 5.55 11.98
CA GLY A 134 2.05 4.39 12.84
C GLY A 134 3.36 3.69 12.51
N ASP A 135 3.40 2.39 12.79
CA ASP A 135 4.56 1.53 12.57
C ASP A 135 4.66 1.09 11.11
N PHE A 136 5.89 0.89 10.62
CA PHE A 136 6.16 0.32 9.30
C PHE A 136 6.83 -1.04 9.42
N VAL A 137 6.23 -2.06 8.80
CA VAL A 137 6.78 -3.41 8.76
C VAL A 137 7.00 -3.87 7.32
N MET A 138 8.23 -4.25 7.00
CA MET A 138 8.59 -4.91 5.75
C MET A 138 8.82 -6.40 5.98
N ASP A 139 8.08 -7.26 5.28
CA ASP A 139 8.32 -8.71 5.25
C ASP A 139 7.98 -9.24 3.84
N SER A 140 8.49 -8.57 2.81
CA SER A 140 8.24 -8.96 1.42
C SER A 140 9.22 -10.05 0.99
N THR A 141 8.73 -10.93 0.11
CA THR A 141 9.54 -11.92 -0.64
C THR A 141 10.24 -11.31 -1.85
N LYS A 142 10.10 -9.99 -2.06
CA LYS A 142 10.62 -9.28 -3.23
C LYS A 142 11.83 -8.46 -2.85
N ASP A 143 12.86 -8.60 -3.67
CA ASP A 143 13.99 -7.69 -3.73
C ASP A 143 13.54 -6.28 -4.10
N HIS A 144 14.01 -5.28 -3.36
CA HIS A 144 13.70 -3.87 -3.54
C HIS A 144 14.88 -3.02 -4.03
N ASP A 145 16.02 -3.62 -4.41
CA ASP A 145 17.26 -2.97 -4.88
C ASP A 145 17.03 -1.85 -5.92
N THR A 146 16.04 -2.06 -6.78
CA THR A 146 15.65 -1.22 -7.90
C THR A 146 14.28 -0.58 -7.72
N TYR A 147 13.60 -0.81 -6.58
CA TYR A 147 12.28 -0.27 -6.28
C TYR A 147 12.29 0.91 -5.31
N LEU A 148 13.32 1.07 -4.48
CA LEU A 148 13.44 2.16 -3.50
C LEU A 148 14.69 3.02 -3.79
N THR A 149 14.70 3.73 -4.91
CA THR A 149 15.90 4.43 -5.43
C THR A 149 15.82 5.96 -5.38
N ALA A 150 14.64 6.52 -5.13
CA ALA A 150 14.43 7.95 -4.91
C ALA A 150 13.22 8.22 -4.01
N GLY A 151 12.91 9.49 -3.77
CA GLY A 151 11.77 9.91 -2.96
C GLY A 151 12.07 9.91 -1.45
N THR A 152 11.09 10.34 -0.66
CA THR A 152 11.20 10.43 0.80
C THR A 152 10.10 9.64 1.49
N MET A 153 10.49 8.72 2.36
CA MET A 153 9.61 8.04 3.29
C MET A 153 9.75 8.66 4.69
N THR A 154 8.65 9.07 5.31
CA THR A 154 8.62 9.64 6.67
C THR A 154 7.82 8.72 7.58
N LEU A 155 8.46 8.22 8.64
CA LEU A 155 7.88 7.27 9.58
C LEU A 155 7.77 7.90 10.97
N LYS A 156 6.58 7.90 11.57
CA LYS A 156 6.36 8.42 12.92
C LYS A 156 6.34 7.34 14.01
N GLY A 157 6.08 6.07 13.66
CA GLY A 157 6.22 4.91 14.55
C GLY A 157 7.53 4.13 14.32
N ASP A 158 7.56 2.89 14.81
CA ASP A 158 8.72 1.99 14.71
C ASP A 158 8.92 1.50 13.28
N PHE A 159 10.16 1.17 12.93
CA PHE A 159 10.51 0.50 11.69
C PHE A 159 10.92 -0.95 12.00
N THR A 160 10.35 -1.92 11.29
CA THR A 160 10.77 -3.32 11.42
C THR A 160 10.95 -3.94 10.05
N GLN A 161 12.18 -4.38 9.75
CA GLN A 161 12.46 -5.25 8.61
C GLN A 161 12.54 -6.70 9.07
N LYS A 162 11.71 -7.56 8.49
CA LYS A 162 11.68 -9.00 8.70
C LYS A 162 12.04 -9.72 7.41
N SER A 163 12.43 -10.98 7.53
CA SER A 163 12.61 -11.89 6.41
C SER A 163 12.13 -13.27 6.83
N THR A 164 10.80 -13.40 7.03
CA THR A 164 10.21 -14.64 7.58
C THR A 164 9.95 -15.70 6.53
N TYR A 165 9.96 -15.33 5.25
CA TYR A 165 10.11 -16.31 4.17
C TYR A 165 11.53 -16.87 4.19
N VAL A 166 11.67 -18.19 4.10
CA VAL A 166 12.97 -18.86 4.03
C VAL A 166 13.00 -19.69 2.75
N SER A 167 13.83 -19.30 1.79
CA SER A 167 14.11 -20.13 0.61
C SER A 167 15.58 -20.10 0.22
N TYR A 168 16.07 -21.23 -0.32
CA TYR A 168 17.48 -21.40 -0.69
C TYR A 168 17.93 -20.51 -1.87
N TYR A 169 16.99 -19.89 -2.58
CA TYR A 169 17.23 -19.08 -3.79
C TYR A 169 16.72 -17.64 -3.68
N SER A 170 16.26 -17.20 -2.50
CA SER A 170 15.70 -15.85 -2.33
C SER A 170 16.70 -14.93 -1.62
N ASN A 171 16.87 -13.74 -2.19
CA ASN A 171 17.48 -12.57 -1.59
C ASN A 171 16.46 -11.81 -0.73
N GLU A 172 15.84 -12.54 0.17
CA GLU A 172 14.77 -12.09 1.08
C GLU A 172 15.22 -11.00 2.08
N GLU A 173 16.52 -10.93 2.38
CA GLU A 173 17.13 -9.85 3.15
C GLU A 173 17.16 -8.51 2.39
N GLU A 174 17.03 -8.53 1.06
CA GLU A 174 17.04 -7.34 0.19
C GLU A 174 15.63 -6.74 0.02
N ASN A 175 14.67 -7.16 0.86
CA ASN A 175 13.30 -6.68 0.79
C ASN A 175 13.10 -5.22 1.21
N PHE A 176 14.10 -4.62 1.86
CA PHE A 176 14.22 -3.19 2.07
C PHE A 176 15.62 -2.71 1.66
N ASP A 177 16.01 -3.00 0.43
CA ASP A 177 17.25 -2.46 -0.16
C ASP A 177 16.97 -1.10 -0.79
N THR A 178 17.60 -0.05 -0.24
CA THR A 178 17.39 1.34 -0.69
C THR A 178 18.68 1.91 -1.26
N SER A 179 18.56 2.68 -2.34
CA SER A 179 19.73 3.23 -3.02
C SER A 179 19.48 4.62 -3.63
N GLY A 180 20.49 5.16 -4.32
CA GLY A 180 20.36 6.43 -5.03
C GLY A 180 20.07 7.63 -4.12
N THR A 181 18.94 8.29 -4.34
CA THR A 181 18.51 9.48 -3.60
C THR A 181 17.36 9.19 -2.63
N HIS A 182 16.99 7.92 -2.46
CA HIS A 182 15.96 7.53 -1.52
C HIS A 182 16.37 7.94 -0.10
N LYS A 183 15.39 8.36 0.69
CA LYS A 183 15.61 8.86 2.04
C LYS A 183 14.48 8.42 2.96
N VAL A 184 14.84 7.79 4.07
CA VAL A 184 13.94 7.52 5.19
C VAL A 184 14.16 8.59 6.27
N ILE A 185 13.08 9.15 6.80
CA ILE A 185 13.08 10.08 7.92
C ILE A 185 12.29 9.43 9.06
N LEU A 186 12.97 9.17 10.18
CA LEU A 186 12.35 8.81 11.44
C LEU A 186 11.94 10.10 12.16
N ALA A 187 10.64 10.37 12.24
CA ALA A 187 10.04 11.63 12.67
C ALA A 187 9.04 11.46 13.82
N GLY A 188 9.17 10.38 14.59
CA GLY A 188 8.34 10.10 15.75
C GLY A 188 8.53 11.14 16.86
N SER A 189 7.47 11.34 17.65
CA SER A 189 7.50 12.24 18.82
C SER A 189 7.86 11.52 20.13
N THR A 190 8.01 10.20 20.07
CA THR A 190 8.41 9.30 21.15
C THR A 190 9.63 8.48 20.73
N LEU A 191 10.12 7.59 21.60
CA LEU A 191 11.14 6.61 21.22
C LEU A 191 10.65 5.84 19.98
N GLN A 192 11.51 5.75 18.97
CA GLN A 192 11.35 4.88 17.81
C GLN A 192 12.38 3.76 17.88
N THR A 193 11.95 2.54 17.61
CA THR A 193 12.77 1.35 17.45
C THR A 193 12.96 1.05 15.96
N VAL A 194 14.17 0.60 15.61
CA VAL A 194 14.59 0.22 14.25
C VAL A 194 15.33 -1.10 14.32
#